data_AF-A0A2E1NBH8-F1
#
_entry.id   AF-A0A2E1NBH8-F1
#
_cell.length_a   1.000
_cell.length_b   1.000
_cell.length_c   1.000
_cell.angle_alpha   90.00
_cell.angle_beta   90.00
_cell.angle_gamma   90.00
#
_symmetry.space_group_name_H-M   'P 1'
#
loop_
_entity.id
_entity.type
_entity.pdbx_description
1 polymer ?
#
loop_
_entity_poly.entity_id
_entity_poly.type
_entity_poly.pdbx_seq_one_letter_code
_entity_poly.pdbx_strand_id
1 'polypeptide(L)'
;MKTAIFVDVQNIYYTTRDHFGRSFNYRSFWDQIQSEHKIIKANAYAIDKGDQKQQKFQYALKTIGFNIKLKPYISRMDGSTKGDWDVGITIDILDSAEEVDKIILLSGDGDFDLLVQKVIDKYGCIVEIYGVKSLTSDSLIESASKFFPISKDFLL
;
A
#
# COMPACT_ATOMS: atom_id res chain seq x y z
N MET A 1 19.38 -4.67 -0.02
CA MET A 1 18.73 -3.71 0.91
C MET A 1 17.53 -4.40 1.56
N LYS A 2 17.34 -4.21 2.86
CA LYS A 2 16.17 -4.72 3.60
C LYS A 2 14.97 -3.82 3.32
N THR A 3 13.84 -4.40 2.93
CA THR A 3 12.67 -3.64 2.47
C THR A 3 11.40 -4.11 3.16
N ALA A 4 10.58 -3.16 3.60
CA ALA A 4 9.21 -3.41 4.05
C ALA A 4 8.19 -2.83 3.05
N ILE A 5 7.11 -3.56 2.80
CA ILE A 5 6.06 -3.21 1.84
C ILE A 5 4.73 -3.06 2.58
N PHE A 6 4.01 -1.97 2.30
CA PHE A 6 2.71 -1.67 2.88
C PHE A 6 1.75 -1.28 1.76
N VAL A 7 0.60 -1.95 1.69
CA VAL A 7 -0.37 -1.75 0.61
C VAL A 7 -1.71 -1.34 1.17
N ASP A 8 -2.13 -0.10 0.89
CA ASP A 8 -3.53 0.27 0.99
C ASP A 8 -4.30 -0.33 -0.19
N VAL A 9 -4.90 -1.50 0.04
CA VAL A 9 -5.61 -2.24 -1.01
C VAL A 9 -6.80 -1.44 -1.54
N GLN A 10 -7.46 -0.66 -0.69
CA GLN A 10 -8.64 0.10 -1.12
C GLN A 10 -8.24 1.24 -2.03
N ASN A 11 -7.25 2.04 -1.62
CA ASN A 11 -6.76 3.14 -2.43
C ASN A 11 -6.25 2.64 -3.79
N ILE A 12 -5.43 1.58 -3.82
CA ILE A 12 -4.94 1.00 -5.08
C ILE A 12 -6.08 0.44 -5.94
N TYR A 13 -7.05 -0.25 -5.34
CA TYR A 13 -8.18 -0.79 -6.08
C TYR A 13 -9.00 0.31 -6.76
N TYR A 14 -9.39 1.35 -6.01
CA TYR A 14 -10.24 2.41 -6.56
C TYR A 14 -9.50 3.24 -7.60
N THR A 15 -8.25 3.64 -7.32
CA THR A 15 -7.49 4.50 -8.23
C THR A 15 -7.14 3.79 -9.54
N THR A 16 -6.75 2.51 -9.50
CA THR A 16 -6.45 1.75 -10.73
C THR A 16 -7.71 1.45 -11.55
N ARG A 17 -8.84 1.19 -10.89
CA ARG A 17 -10.12 1.00 -11.57
C ARG A 17 -10.64 2.27 -12.21
N ASP A 18 -10.55 3.40 -11.52
CA ASP A 18 -11.00 4.70 -12.02
C ASP A 18 -10.16 5.16 -13.22
N HIS A 19 -8.83 5.12 -13.08
CA HIS A 19 -7.96 5.65 -14.14
C HIS A 19 -7.77 4.70 -15.33
N PHE A 20 -7.71 3.39 -15.10
CA PHE A 20 -7.35 2.42 -16.14
C PHE A 20 -8.43 1.38 -16.44
N GLY A 21 -9.49 1.26 -15.64
CA GLY A 21 -10.48 0.19 -15.74
C GLY A 21 -9.95 -1.22 -15.39
N ARG A 22 -8.68 -1.33 -15.00
CA ARG A 22 -7.96 -2.60 -14.76
C ARG A 22 -7.53 -2.73 -13.30
N SER A 23 -7.26 -3.95 -12.87
CA SER A 23 -6.75 -4.23 -11.52
C SER A 23 -5.23 -4.15 -11.49
N PHE A 24 -4.67 -3.76 -10.35
CA PHE A 24 -3.22 -3.84 -10.10
C PHE A 24 -2.72 -5.29 -10.10
N ASN A 25 -1.54 -5.52 -10.70
CA ASN A 25 -0.87 -6.81 -10.77
C ASN A 25 0.15 -6.96 -9.63
N TYR A 26 -0.35 -7.39 -8.46
CA TYR A 26 0.47 -7.61 -7.27
C TYR A 26 1.61 -8.63 -7.45
N ARG A 27 1.45 -9.61 -8.35
CA ARG A 27 2.50 -10.61 -8.61
C ARG A 27 3.67 -10.00 -9.37
N SER A 28 3.38 -9.25 -10.44
CA SER A 28 4.42 -8.54 -11.20
C SER A 28 5.17 -7.55 -10.32
N PHE A 29 4.45 -6.80 -9.48
CA PHE A 29 5.06 -5.90 -8.51
C PHE A 29 5.97 -6.65 -7.52
N TRP A 30 5.49 -7.74 -6.94
CA TRP A 30 6.28 -8.55 -6.01
C TRP A 30 7.55 -9.09 -6.66
N ASP A 31 7.43 -9.64 -7.87
CA ASP A 31 8.53 -10.24 -8.62
C ASP A 31 9.62 -9.20 -8.94
N GLN A 32 9.22 -7.97 -9.27
CA GLN A 32 10.14 -6.85 -9.46
C GLN A 32 10.89 -6.54 -8.15
N ILE A 33 10.18 -6.32 -7.03
CA ILE A 33 10.82 -5.92 -5.78
C ILE A 33 11.75 -7.01 -5.22
N GLN A 34 11.35 -8.28 -5.26
CA GLN A 34 12.18 -9.38 -4.74
C GLN A 34 13.46 -9.61 -5.57
N SER A 35 13.46 -9.20 -6.85
CA SER A 35 14.63 -9.35 -7.72
C SER A 35 15.77 -8.40 -7.35
N GLU A 36 15.45 -7.28 -6.72
CA GLU A 36 16.42 -6.23 -6.36
C GLU A 36 16.65 -6.14 -4.83
N HIS A 37 15.68 -6.57 -4.03
CA HIS A 37 15.65 -6.30 -2.59
C HIS A 37 15.24 -7.52 -1.76
N LYS A 38 15.66 -7.51 -0.48
CA LYS A 38 15.24 -8.53 0.49
C LYS A 38 14.00 -8.04 1.22
N ILE A 39 12.85 -8.63 0.91
CA ILE A 39 11.58 -8.33 1.57
C ILE A 39 11.61 -8.89 3.00
N ILE A 40 11.59 -8.00 3.99
CA ILE A 40 11.57 -8.35 5.42
C ILE A 40 10.14 -8.41 5.95
N LYS A 41 9.28 -7.52 5.47
CA LYS A 41 7.87 -7.44 5.85
C LYS A 41 7.05 -7.02 4.63
N ALA A 42 5.86 -7.60 4.46
CA ALA A 42 4.94 -7.19 3.42
C ALA A 42 3.51 -7.32 3.93
N ASN A 43 2.86 -6.19 4.21
CA ASN A 43 1.49 -6.15 4.72
C ASN A 43 0.55 -5.58 3.66
N ALA A 44 -0.57 -6.26 3.44
CA ALA A 44 -1.67 -5.77 2.61
C ALA A 44 -2.91 -5.53 3.48
N TYR A 45 -3.42 -4.31 3.44
CA TYR A 45 -4.47 -3.81 4.30
C TYR A 45 -5.78 -3.75 3.53
N ALA A 46 -6.72 -4.63 3.87
CA ALA A 46 -7.98 -4.77 3.15
C ALA A 46 -9.17 -4.71 4.11
N ILE A 47 -10.34 -4.34 3.57
CA ILE A 47 -11.62 -4.46 4.26
C ILE A 47 -12.23 -5.81 3.94
N ASP A 48 -12.79 -6.45 4.96
CA ASP A 48 -13.50 -7.72 4.85
C ASP A 48 -15.01 -7.49 4.79
N LYS A 49 -15.60 -7.66 3.60
CA LYS A 49 -17.05 -7.64 3.35
C LYS A 49 -17.68 -9.03 3.38
N GLY A 50 -16.90 -10.09 3.60
CA GLY A 50 -17.39 -11.47 3.66
C GLY A 50 -17.82 -12.09 2.33
N ASP A 51 -17.52 -11.46 1.19
CA ASP A 51 -17.88 -12.00 -0.13
C ASP A 51 -16.82 -12.96 -0.72
N GLN A 52 -17.26 -13.90 -1.56
CA GLN A 52 -16.37 -14.92 -2.15
C GLN A 52 -15.28 -14.34 -3.07
N LYS A 53 -15.53 -13.19 -3.72
CA LYS A 53 -14.53 -12.58 -4.63
C LYS A 53 -13.39 -11.98 -3.82
N GLN A 54 -13.69 -11.32 -2.71
CA GLN A 54 -12.70 -10.81 -1.77
C GLN A 54 -11.90 -11.94 -1.15
N GLN A 55 -12.51 -13.04 -0.74
CA GLN A 55 -11.79 -14.20 -0.20
C GLN A 55 -10.77 -14.77 -1.21
N LYS A 56 -11.15 -14.88 -2.49
CA LYS A 56 -10.22 -15.31 -3.56
C LYS A 56 -9.08 -14.33 -3.76
N PHE A 57 -9.37 -13.03 -3.75
CA PHE A 57 -8.36 -11.98 -3.86
C PHE A 57 -7.38 -11.99 -2.68
N GLN A 58 -7.89 -12.11 -1.46
CA GLN A 58 -7.08 -12.26 -0.25
C GLN A 58 -6.23 -13.54 -0.31
N TYR A 59 -6.79 -14.66 -0.76
CA TYR A 59 -6.02 -15.88 -0.95
C TYR A 59 -4.86 -15.66 -1.93
N ALA A 60 -5.11 -15.00 -3.07
CA ALA A 60 -4.07 -14.69 -4.05
C ALA A 60 -2.94 -13.82 -3.47
N LEU A 61 -3.25 -12.79 -2.68
CA LEU A 61 -2.25 -11.95 -2.00
C LEU A 61 -1.41 -12.77 -1.00
N LYS A 62 -2.04 -13.66 -0.23
CA LYS A 62 -1.33 -14.58 0.68
C LYS A 62 -0.37 -15.50 -0.09
N THR A 63 -0.81 -16.06 -1.22
CA THR A 63 0.05 -16.92 -2.07
C THR A 63 1.21 -16.16 -2.71
N ILE A 64 1.09 -14.85 -2.91
CA ILE A 64 2.21 -14.01 -3.37
C ILE A 64 3.25 -13.82 -2.26
N GLY A 65 2.82 -13.74 -1.00
CA GLY A 65 3.70 -13.56 0.16
C GLY A 65 3.30 -12.42 1.09
N PHE A 66 2.18 -11.74 0.81
CA PHE A 66 1.67 -10.70 1.69
C PHE A 66 1.03 -11.29 2.95
N ASN A 67 1.33 -10.69 4.09
CA ASN A 67 0.54 -10.82 5.29
C ASN A 67 -0.70 -9.91 5.18
N ILE A 68 -1.89 -10.48 5.31
CA ILE A 68 -3.13 -9.73 5.09
C ILE A 68 -3.71 -9.29 6.42
N LYS A 69 -3.90 -7.97 6.53
CA LYS A 69 -4.55 -7.31 7.65
C LYS A 69 -5.99 -6.99 7.24
N LEU A 70 -6.95 -7.63 7.89
CA LEU A 70 -8.37 -7.45 7.61
C LEU A 70 -9.04 -6.58 8.66
N LYS A 71 -9.78 -5.57 8.20
CA LYS A 71 -10.65 -4.76 9.05
C LYS A 71 -12.10 -5.15 8.76
N PRO A 72 -12.90 -5.50 9.77
CA PRO A 72 -14.28 -5.89 9.55
C PRO A 72 -15.07 -4.73 8.94
N TYR A 73 -15.85 -4.99 7.90
CA TYR A 73 -16.78 -4.01 7.33
C TYR A 73 -17.94 -3.79 8.31
N ILE A 74 -17.98 -2.63 8.95
CA ILE A 74 -19.10 -2.23 9.82
C ILE A 74 -19.92 -1.18 9.07
N SER A 75 -21.12 -1.57 8.62
CA SER A 75 -22.10 -0.63 8.09
C SER A 75 -22.69 0.15 9.26
N ARG A 76 -22.43 1.46 9.33
CA ARG A 76 -23.14 2.34 10.26
C ARG A 76 -24.52 2.67 9.71
N MET A 77 -25.45 2.96 10.63
CA MET A 77 -26.81 3.39 10.28
C MET A 77 -26.85 4.74 9.56
N ASP A 78 -25.77 5.54 9.63
CA ASP A 78 -25.63 6.84 8.98
C ASP A 78 -25.05 6.80 7.56
N GLY A 79 -24.76 5.60 7.04
CA GLY A 79 -24.16 5.42 5.70
C GLY A 79 -22.68 5.82 5.60
N SER A 80 -22.05 6.28 6.69
CA SER A 80 -20.61 6.56 6.72
C SER A 80 -19.81 5.26 6.74
N THR A 81 -18.83 5.15 5.84
CA THR A 81 -17.88 4.04 5.86
C THR A 81 -16.86 4.34 6.95
N LYS A 82 -16.87 3.61 8.08
CA LYS A 82 -15.87 3.87 9.13
C LYS A 82 -14.57 3.14 8.83
N GLY A 83 -13.49 3.93 8.77
CA GLY A 83 -12.13 3.54 9.11
C GLY A 83 -11.38 2.89 7.98
N ASP A 84 -10.73 3.73 7.18
CA ASP A 84 -9.52 3.39 6.42
C ASP A 84 -8.47 2.67 7.29
N TRP A 85 -7.40 2.26 6.64
CA TRP A 85 -6.29 1.61 7.31
C TRP A 85 -5.20 2.58 7.76
N ASP A 86 -5.40 3.88 7.66
CA ASP A 86 -4.33 4.88 7.68
C ASP A 86 -3.57 4.85 9.00
N VAL A 87 -4.30 4.81 10.12
CA VAL A 87 -3.69 4.67 11.46
C VAL A 87 -2.93 3.35 11.61
N GLY A 88 -3.49 2.24 11.11
CA GLY A 88 -2.86 0.93 11.23
C GLY A 88 -1.62 0.80 10.36
N ILE A 89 -1.67 1.34 9.14
CA ILE A 89 -0.55 1.45 8.21
C ILE A 89 0.55 2.32 8.84
N THR A 90 0.18 3.49 9.39
CA THR A 90 1.10 4.41 10.06
C THR A 90 1.88 3.75 11.17
N ILE A 91 1.19 3.03 12.07
CA ILE A 91 1.83 2.31 13.17
C ILE A 91 2.79 1.24 12.64
N ASP A 92 2.30 0.37 11.75
CA ASP A 92 3.12 -0.73 11.22
C ASP A 92 4.35 -0.23 10.42
N ILE A 93 4.24 0.92 9.76
CA ILE A 93 5.35 1.59 9.06
C ILE A 93 6.38 2.12 10.06
N LEU A 94 5.96 2.87 11.08
CA LEU A 94 6.87 3.42 12.10
C LEU A 94 7.61 2.31 12.85
N ASP A 95 6.92 1.24 13.22
CA ASP A 95 7.54 0.08 13.88
C ASP A 95 8.57 -0.61 12.98
N SER A 96 8.33 -0.62 11.66
CA SER A 96 9.23 -1.27 10.71
C SER A 96 10.43 -0.40 10.32
N ALA A 97 10.31 0.92 10.43
CA ALA A 97 11.36 1.87 10.05
C ALA A 97 12.66 1.68 10.86
N GLU A 98 12.60 1.09 12.04
CA GLU A 98 13.79 0.76 12.85
C GLU A 98 14.56 -0.46 12.34
N GLU A 99 13.93 -1.31 11.52
CA GLU A 99 14.45 -2.62 11.13
C GLU A 99 14.87 -2.73 9.66
N VAL A 100 14.46 -1.76 8.83
CA VAL A 100 14.62 -1.79 7.38
C VAL A 100 15.27 -0.53 6.83
N ASP A 101 15.95 -0.69 5.68
CA ASP A 101 16.60 0.42 5.00
C ASP A 101 15.63 1.16 4.06
N LYS A 102 14.59 0.45 3.57
CA LYS A 102 13.60 0.97 2.62
C LYS A 102 12.18 0.61 3.02
N ILE A 103 11.28 1.58 2.87
CA ILE A 103 9.83 1.40 2.96
C ILE A 103 9.22 1.64 1.59
N ILE A 104 8.35 0.74 1.16
CA ILE A 104 7.52 0.89 -0.04
C ILE A 104 6.07 0.99 0.42
N LEU A 105 5.42 2.10 0.10
CA LEU A 105 3.99 2.31 0.36
C LEU A 105 3.24 2.40 -0.98
N LEU A 106 2.25 1.52 -1.13
CA LEU A 106 1.30 1.55 -2.23
C LEU A 106 0.05 2.30 -1.75
N SER A 107 0.01 3.61 -2.00
CA SER A 107 -1.14 4.48 -1.78
C SER A 107 -0.94 5.80 -2.53
N GLY A 108 -2.05 6.44 -2.90
CA GLY A 108 -2.10 7.82 -3.38
C GLY A 108 -2.49 8.86 -2.32
N ASP A 109 -2.74 8.43 -1.08
CA ASP A 109 -3.35 9.26 -0.05
C ASP A 109 -2.38 10.28 0.58
N GLY A 110 -2.75 11.57 0.50
CA GLY A 110 -1.98 12.67 1.07
C GLY A 110 -1.81 12.60 2.58
N ASP A 111 -2.71 11.92 3.30
CA ASP A 111 -2.64 11.82 4.76
C ASP A 111 -1.39 11.06 5.27
N PHE A 112 -0.67 10.37 4.38
CA PHE A 112 0.61 9.73 4.69
C PHE A 112 1.83 10.64 4.55
N ASP A 113 1.72 11.89 4.07
CA ASP A 113 2.88 12.76 3.82
C ASP A 113 3.73 13.02 5.09
N LEU A 114 3.08 13.33 6.22
CA LEU A 114 3.73 13.52 7.51
C LEU A 114 4.41 12.25 8.00
N LEU A 115 3.83 11.07 7.72
CA LEU A 115 4.43 9.78 8.03
C LEU A 115 5.71 9.57 7.21
N VAL A 116 5.64 9.81 5.90
CA VAL A 116 6.78 9.67 4.99
C VAL A 116 7.93 10.56 5.44
N GLN A 117 7.66 11.84 5.68
CA GLN A 117 8.66 12.80 6.16
C GLN A 117 9.27 12.34 7.49
N LYS A 118 8.43 11.90 8.43
CA LYS A 118 8.88 11.39 9.74
C LYS A 118 9.81 10.18 9.59
N VAL A 119 9.48 9.26 8.70
CA VAL A 119 10.27 8.05 8.44
C VAL A 119 11.64 8.42 7.90
N ILE A 120 11.71 9.31 6.91
CA ILE A 120 12.95 9.77 6.30
C ILE A 120 13.81 10.52 7.33
N ASP A 121 13.25 11.51 8.02
CA ASP A 121 14.03 12.39 8.89
C ASP A 121 14.53 11.70 10.16
N LYS A 122 13.71 10.83 10.75
CA LYS A 122 14.04 10.18 12.02
C LYS A 122 14.84 8.89 11.84
N TYR A 123 14.54 8.11 10.82
CA TYR A 123 15.10 6.76 10.65
C TYR A 123 16.05 6.66 9.45
N GLY A 124 16.08 7.66 8.56
CA GLY A 124 16.95 7.66 7.39
C GLY A 124 16.56 6.64 6.32
N CYS A 125 15.35 6.06 6.41
CA CYS A 125 14.89 5.10 5.42
C CYS A 125 14.65 5.78 4.07
N ILE A 126 14.90 5.04 2.98
CA ILE A 126 14.41 5.42 1.66
C ILE A 126 12.92 5.08 1.60
N VAL A 127 12.07 6.05 1.27
CA VAL A 127 10.63 5.84 1.13
C VAL A 127 10.22 5.95 -0.34
N GLU A 128 9.68 4.86 -0.88
CA GLU A 128 9.15 4.79 -2.23
C GLU A 128 7.63 4.71 -2.23
N ILE A 129 6.99 5.62 -2.97
CA ILE A 129 5.54 5.65 -3.11
C ILE A 129 5.16 5.10 -4.48
N TYR A 130 4.22 4.17 -4.49
CA TYR A 130 3.60 3.63 -5.70
C TYR A 130 2.13 4.05 -5.73
N GLY A 131 1.75 4.83 -6.72
CA GLY A 131 0.39 5.36 -6.84
C GLY A 131 0.03 5.71 -8.28
N VAL A 132 -1.27 5.85 -8.55
CA VAL A 132 -1.74 6.37 -9.83
C VAL A 132 -1.49 7.88 -9.86
N LYS A 133 -0.58 8.36 -10.72
CA LYS A 133 -0.07 9.73 -10.68
C LYS A 133 -1.18 10.81 -10.66
N SER A 134 -2.22 10.65 -11.47
CA SER A 134 -3.33 11.62 -11.55
C SER A 134 -4.26 11.60 -10.32
N LEU A 135 -4.14 10.59 -9.46
CA LEU A 135 -4.97 10.36 -8.28
C LEU A 135 -4.11 10.23 -7.01
N THR A 136 -2.88 10.73 -7.04
CA THR A 136 -1.96 10.76 -5.90
C THR A 136 -1.77 12.21 -5.48
N SER A 137 -1.80 12.49 -4.17
CA SER A 137 -1.52 13.83 -3.64
C SER A 137 -0.12 14.30 -4.02
N ASP A 138 0.00 15.54 -4.49
CA ASP A 138 1.30 16.17 -4.74
C ASP A 138 2.15 16.23 -3.46
N SER A 139 1.54 16.46 -2.29
CA SER A 139 2.27 16.48 -1.00
C SER A 139 2.91 15.13 -0.67
N LEU A 140 2.24 14.03 -1.02
CA LEU A 140 2.79 12.68 -0.84
C LEU A 140 3.95 12.41 -1.81
N ILE A 141 3.83 12.86 -3.06
CA ILE A 141 4.89 12.73 -4.06
C ILE A 141 6.13 13.52 -3.64
N GLU A 142 5.94 14.75 -3.17
CA GLU A 142 7.02 15.65 -2.77
C GLU A 142 7.73 15.20 -1.49
N SER A 143 7.01 14.57 -0.55
CA SER A 143 7.62 14.04 0.69
C SER A 143 8.40 12.74 0.46
N ALA A 144 8.10 11.97 -0.59
CA ALA A 144 8.73 10.70 -0.88
C ALA A 144 10.19 10.84 -1.34
N SER A 145 11.04 9.86 -1.00
CA SER A 145 12.38 9.78 -1.60
C SER A 145 12.30 9.49 -3.11
N LYS A 146 11.29 8.72 -3.53
CA LYS A 146 10.99 8.46 -4.94
C LYS A 146 9.54 8.08 -5.14
N PHE A 147 8.94 8.62 -6.19
CA PHE A 147 7.60 8.24 -6.65
C PHE A 147 7.68 7.34 -7.89
N PHE A 148 6.90 6.26 -7.89
CA PHE A 148 6.75 5.32 -8.99
C PHE A 148 5.29 5.33 -9.47
N PRO A 149 5.01 5.91 -10.65
CA PRO A 149 3.66 5.92 -11.18
C PRO A 149 3.22 4.50 -11.55
N ILE A 150 2.04 4.10 -11.10
CA ILE A 150 1.38 2.88 -11.57
C ILE A 150 1.00 3.10 -13.03
N SER A 151 1.61 2.32 -13.91
CA SER A 151 1.42 2.35 -15.37
C SER A 151 0.88 0.99 -15.87
N LYS A 152 0.73 0.85 -17.19
CA LYS A 152 0.22 -0.37 -17.83
C LYS A 152 1.00 -1.65 -17.46
N ASP A 153 2.28 -1.53 -17.13
CA ASP A 153 3.15 -2.66 -16.78
C ASP A 153 2.76 -3.28 -15.43
N PHE A 154 2.06 -2.50 -14.58
CA PHE A 154 1.58 -2.94 -13.28
C PHE A 154 0.11 -3.36 -13.28
N LEU A 155 -0.53 -3.59 -14.44
CA LEU A 155 -1.97 -3.88 -14.55
C LEU A 155 -2.26 -5.26 -15.14
N LEU A 156 -3.32 -5.92 -14.65
CA LEU A 156 -3.87 -7.19 -15.15
C LEU A 156 -4.77 -7.02 -16.35
#